data_AF-A0AAJ7L6M0-F1
#
_entry.id   AF-A0AAJ7L6M0-F1
#
_cell.length_a   1.000
_cell.length_b   1.000
_cell.length_c   1.000
_cell.angle_alpha   90.00
_cell.angle_beta   90.00
_cell.angle_gamma   90.00
#
_symmetry.space_group_name_H-M   'P 1'
#
loop_
_entity.id
_entity.type
_entity.pdbx_description
1 polymer ?
#
loop_
_entity_poly.entity_id
_entity_poly.type
_entity_poly.pdbx_seq_one_letter_code
_entity_poly.pdbx_strand_id
1 'polypeptide(L)'
;MSCVLFMLYIWDLEARLQNRGVGFQVRTARWSWNMREKTYFDIPGLLFADDLVLMARNHNDMAKLLEVTTEYGNRNKLTFNPEKSAVVIYSPHDVGRKKTLTIQGQVIPVAKNYKYLGVTLSDSRNYLNAQEEAWMKGATSALHAMHATSLWGFNRFEISRVQWKATAVPKLTYANSVLVRSANLRDTLDRAQRKAGKWALGIPGSKVSNEFVEGELGWSSFEARDAQSKLRYFERVRSMPENRWPKAILRMMELTQKETKAYQETERLRAKYECSDIRLQFDQEGRPLSNIFNKKIKERIRETQEAMWRDNMLLKTSLTTYAKGKKTRGVTSFTYDNSKGSALLALARANMLPTRAHKMYPGTDKTCPR
;
A
#
# COMPACT_ATOMS: atom_id res chain seq x y z
N MET A 1 29.12 8.80 3.15
CA MET A 1 29.35 9.68 4.31
C MET A 1 28.40 10.89 4.37
N SER A 2 28.07 11.56 3.24
CA SER A 2 27.20 12.75 3.23
C SER A 2 25.84 12.58 3.94
N CYS A 3 25.09 11.48 3.71
CA CYS A 3 23.79 11.29 4.35
C CYS A 3 23.86 11.13 5.87
N VAL A 4 24.92 10.49 6.39
CA VAL A 4 25.10 10.30 7.84
C VAL A 4 25.46 11.63 8.51
N LEU A 5 26.30 12.43 7.84
CA LEU A 5 26.66 13.76 8.32
C LEU A 5 25.43 14.67 8.43
N PHE A 6 24.55 14.60 7.43
CA PHE A 6 23.27 15.32 7.44
C PHE A 6 22.36 14.84 8.57
N MET A 7 22.26 13.53 8.84
CA MET A 7 21.49 13.02 9.97
C MET A 7 22.01 13.52 11.33
N LEU A 8 23.34 13.55 11.51
CA LEU A 8 23.95 14.10 12.73
C LEU A 8 23.65 15.60 12.90
N TYR A 9 23.57 16.34 11.79
CA TYR A 9 23.18 17.74 11.82
C TYR A 9 21.76 17.92 12.34
N ILE A 10 20.82 17.21 11.72
CA ILE A 10 19.39 17.26 12.04
C ILE A 10 19.09 16.75 13.46
N TRP A 11 19.93 15.89 14.03
CA TRP A 11 19.77 15.40 15.40
C TRP A 11 19.75 16.53 16.46
N ASP A 12 20.55 17.58 16.30
CA ASP A 12 20.50 18.75 17.19
C ASP A 12 19.16 19.51 17.07
N LEU A 13 18.59 19.60 15.86
CA LEU A 13 17.27 20.19 15.66
C LEU A 13 16.19 19.34 16.36
N GLU A 14 16.24 18.02 16.21
CA GLU A 14 15.31 17.10 16.86
C GLU A 14 15.31 17.29 18.38
N ALA A 15 16.50 17.32 19.01
CA ALA A 15 16.64 17.51 20.45
C ALA A 15 16.05 18.86 20.92
N ARG A 16 16.28 19.95 20.19
CA ARG A 16 15.72 21.27 20.50
C ARG A 16 14.20 21.31 20.39
N LEU A 17 13.64 20.66 19.37
CA LEU A 17 12.19 20.56 19.19
C LEU A 17 11.56 19.75 20.34
N GLN A 18 12.17 18.63 20.72
CA GLN A 18 11.69 17.80 21.83
C GLN A 18 11.74 18.54 23.18
N ASN A 19 12.80 19.31 23.44
CA ASN A 19 12.96 20.08 24.68
C ASN A 19 11.88 21.14 24.91
N ARG A 20 11.18 21.59 23.87
CA ARG A 20 10.06 22.54 24.03
C ARG A 20 8.79 21.91 24.58
N GLY A 21 8.66 20.58 24.53
CA GLY A 21 7.48 19.88 25.04
C GLY A 21 6.18 20.30 24.37
N VAL A 22 6.25 20.70 23.09
CA VAL A 22 5.07 21.03 22.26
C VAL A 22 5.07 20.11 21.06
N GLY A 23 3.90 19.57 20.72
CA GLY A 23 3.80 18.60 19.64
C GLY A 23 2.46 17.89 19.57
N PHE A 24 2.45 16.78 18.83
CA PHE A 24 1.38 15.80 18.89
C PHE A 24 1.49 14.98 20.19
N GLN A 25 0.46 15.08 21.03
CA GLN A 25 0.45 14.44 22.34
C GLN A 25 0.13 12.94 22.23
N VAL A 26 1.08 12.11 22.64
CA VAL A 26 0.95 10.65 22.71
C VAL A 26 0.72 10.23 24.14
N ARG A 27 -0.41 9.57 24.41
CA ARG A 27 -0.73 9.05 25.74
C ARG A 27 0.07 7.78 26.03
N THR A 28 0.67 7.73 27.22
CA THR A 28 1.41 6.57 27.73
C THR A 28 0.65 5.92 28.89
N ALA A 29 0.88 4.63 29.10
CA ALA A 29 0.32 3.93 30.25
C ALA A 29 1.03 4.41 31.53
N ARG A 30 0.30 4.50 32.65
CA ARG A 30 0.92 4.64 33.98
C ARG A 30 1.52 3.30 34.37
N TRP A 31 2.83 3.26 34.56
CA TRP A 31 3.52 2.07 35.06
C TRP A 31 3.88 2.17 36.55
N SER A 32 3.69 3.34 37.18
CA SER A 32 4.01 3.57 38.58
C SER A 32 2.84 4.19 39.37
N TRP A 33 2.80 3.94 40.68
CA TRP A 33 1.90 4.57 41.65
C TRP A 33 2.26 6.04 41.93
N ASN A 34 3.21 6.62 41.21
CA ASN A 34 3.63 8.00 41.35
C ASN A 34 2.66 8.93 40.61
N MET A 35 1.81 9.64 41.36
CA MET A 35 0.83 10.60 40.82
C MET A 35 1.46 11.75 40.01
N ARG A 36 2.77 11.99 40.11
CA ARG A 36 3.51 13.06 39.42
C ARG A 36 4.08 12.66 38.05
N GLU A 37 4.00 11.39 37.65
CA GLU A 37 4.56 10.94 36.38
C GLU A 37 3.68 11.41 35.20
N LYS A 38 4.29 12.08 34.21
CA LYS A 38 3.56 12.56 33.03
C LYS A 38 3.02 11.36 32.24
N THR A 39 1.70 11.33 32.05
CA THR A 39 0.99 10.26 31.31
C THR A 39 1.00 10.48 29.79
N TYR A 40 1.89 11.33 29.31
CA TYR A 40 2.02 11.66 27.90
C TYR A 40 3.42 12.17 27.57
N PHE A 41 3.80 12.04 26.30
CA PHE A 41 4.93 12.76 25.71
C PHE A 41 4.48 13.40 24.39
N ASP A 42 5.22 14.40 23.93
CA ASP A 42 4.89 15.16 22.73
C ASP A 42 5.85 14.82 21.59
N ILE A 43 5.30 14.55 20.40
CA ILE A 43 6.07 14.37 19.16
C ILE A 43 6.02 15.70 18.39
N PRO A 44 7.10 16.49 18.36
CA PRO A 44 7.10 17.81 17.74
C PRO A 44 7.09 17.75 16.20
N GLY A 45 7.64 16.68 15.62
CA GLY A 45 7.75 16.54 14.18
C GLY A 45 8.41 15.24 13.73
N LEU A 46 8.34 14.98 12.42
CA LEU A 46 9.01 13.89 11.72
C LEU A 46 10.07 14.50 10.81
N LEU A 47 11.29 13.99 10.90
CA LEU A 47 12.41 14.47 10.10
C LEU A 47 12.87 13.31 9.21
N PHE A 48 12.83 13.52 7.90
CA PHE A 48 13.29 12.53 6.93
C PHE A 48 14.12 13.22 5.84
N ALA A 49 15.45 13.09 5.95
CA ALA A 49 16.37 13.84 5.10
C ALA A 49 16.00 15.35 5.11
N ASP A 50 15.84 15.96 3.94
CA ASP A 50 15.47 17.35 3.76
C ASP A 50 13.99 17.66 4.07
N ASP A 51 13.13 16.65 4.11
CA ASP A 51 11.72 16.81 4.45
C ASP A 51 11.52 16.90 5.98
N LEU A 52 11.08 18.08 6.45
CA LEU A 52 10.70 18.35 7.83
C LEU A 52 9.18 18.51 7.95
N VAL A 53 8.55 17.67 8.78
CA VAL A 53 7.13 17.77 9.13
C VAL A 53 7.00 18.17 10.59
N LEU A 54 6.41 19.32 10.86
CA LEU A 54 6.08 19.75 12.22
C LEU A 54 4.61 19.42 12.52
N MET A 55 4.33 18.99 13.75
CA MET A 55 2.99 18.63 14.19
C MET A 55 2.66 19.36 15.49
N ALA A 56 1.53 20.06 15.51
CA ALA A 56 1.07 20.80 16.68
C ALA A 56 -0.45 20.71 16.81
N ARG A 57 -0.95 20.91 18.04
CA ARG A 57 -2.39 20.88 18.34
C ARG A 57 -3.10 22.21 18.10
N ASN A 58 -2.37 23.32 18.00
CA ASN A 58 -2.91 24.66 17.79
C ASN A 58 -1.91 25.57 17.09
N HIS A 59 -2.41 26.71 16.58
CA HIS A 59 -1.58 27.69 15.86
C HIS A 59 -0.47 28.30 16.71
N ASN A 60 -0.66 28.42 18.03
CA ASN A 60 0.36 28.97 18.93
C ASN A 60 1.55 28.01 19.09
N ASP A 61 1.25 26.72 19.28
CA ASP A 61 2.27 25.69 19.41
C ASP A 61 3.00 25.47 18.09
N MET A 62 2.29 25.56 16.95
CA MET A 62 2.93 25.55 15.64
C MET A 62 3.88 26.74 15.45
N ALA A 63 3.46 27.94 15.85
CA ALA A 63 4.31 29.14 15.77
C ALA A 63 5.59 28.99 16.61
N LYS A 64 5.50 28.43 17.82
CA LYS A 64 6.68 28.13 18.65
C LYS A 64 7.63 27.12 17.99
N LEU A 65 7.10 26.09 17.34
CA LEU A 65 7.93 25.11 16.61
C LEU A 65 8.62 25.75 15.39
N LEU A 66 7.92 26.63 14.68
CA LEU A 66 8.47 27.38 13.55
C LEU A 66 9.55 28.39 13.98
N GLU A 67 9.38 29.02 15.13
CA GLU A 67 10.38 29.91 15.73
C GLU A 67 11.68 29.17 16.02
N VAL A 68 11.60 28.00 16.69
CA VAL A 68 12.77 27.14 16.96
C VAL A 68 13.44 26.68 15.66
N THR A 69 12.63 26.30 14.67
CA THR A 69 13.12 25.87 13.36
C THR A 69 13.81 27.04 12.62
N THR A 70 13.29 28.26 12.77
CA THR A 70 13.86 29.48 12.20
C THR A 70 15.19 29.85 12.87
N GLU A 71 15.24 29.84 14.21
CA GLU A 71 16.46 30.10 14.98
C GLU A 71 17.57 29.08 14.61
N TYR A 72 17.20 27.81 14.56
CA TYR A 72 18.10 26.75 14.15
C TYR A 72 18.58 26.99 12.72
N GLY A 73 17.68 27.21 11.76
CA GLY A 73 18.02 27.44 10.36
C GLY A 73 18.96 28.63 10.17
N ASN A 74 18.72 29.74 10.87
CA ASN A 74 19.56 30.93 10.81
C ASN A 74 20.97 30.67 11.37
N ARG A 75 21.07 30.02 12.54
CA ARG A 75 22.35 29.66 13.16
C ARG A 75 23.19 28.75 12.26
N ASN A 76 22.51 27.86 11.54
CA ASN A 76 23.08 26.78 10.76
C ASN A 76 23.16 27.08 9.27
N LYS A 77 22.80 28.30 8.85
CA LYS A 77 22.77 28.73 7.44
C LYS A 77 21.93 27.79 6.55
N LEU A 78 20.87 27.22 7.10
CA LEU A 78 19.86 26.49 6.33
C LEU A 78 18.79 27.46 5.85
N THR A 79 18.39 27.32 4.60
CA THR A 79 17.31 28.10 4.00
C THR A 79 16.11 27.19 3.75
N PHE A 80 14.98 27.51 4.38
CA PHE A 80 13.72 26.82 4.12
C PHE A 80 13.03 27.46 2.92
N ASN A 81 12.45 26.64 2.05
CA ASN A 81 11.73 27.11 0.86
C ASN A 81 10.22 27.16 1.15
N PRO A 82 9.59 28.35 1.28
CA PRO A 82 8.16 28.43 1.57
C PRO A 82 7.26 27.98 0.43
N GLU A 83 7.71 28.07 -0.82
CA GLU A 83 6.92 27.61 -1.98
C GLU A 83 6.75 26.09 -1.98
N LYS A 84 7.75 25.38 -1.45
CA LYS A 84 7.70 23.92 -1.25
C LYS A 84 7.11 23.51 0.11
N SER A 85 6.91 24.48 1.00
CA SER A 85 6.36 24.26 2.34
C SER A 85 4.85 24.54 2.32
N ALA A 86 4.09 23.78 3.11
CA ALA A 86 2.68 24.07 3.26
C ALA A 86 2.20 23.68 4.66
N VAL A 87 1.17 24.38 5.13
CA VAL A 87 0.45 24.02 6.35
C VAL A 87 -0.85 23.31 5.95
N VAL A 88 -1.03 22.09 6.46
CA VAL A 88 -2.27 21.32 6.31
C VAL A 88 -2.95 21.21 7.68
N ILE A 89 -4.22 21.59 7.76
CA ILE A 89 -4.97 21.65 9.02
C ILE A 89 -5.94 20.46 9.08
N TYR A 90 -5.72 19.56 10.03
CA TYR A 90 -6.60 18.41 10.28
C TYR A 90 -7.52 18.69 11.47
N SER A 91 -8.53 19.54 11.26
CA SER A 91 -9.54 19.80 12.30
C SER A 91 -10.87 20.23 11.66
N PRO A 92 -12.01 19.66 12.12
CA PRO A 92 -13.33 20.17 11.75
C PRO A 92 -13.69 21.47 12.48
N HIS A 93 -12.93 21.85 13.52
CA HIS A 93 -13.16 23.03 14.35
C HIS A 93 -11.99 24.03 14.25
N ASP A 94 -12.24 25.30 14.55
CA ASP A 94 -11.19 26.31 14.61
C ASP A 94 -10.12 25.94 15.64
N VAL A 95 -8.86 25.89 15.19
CA VAL A 95 -7.73 25.40 15.98
C VAL A 95 -7.10 26.53 16.82
N GLY A 96 -7.94 27.28 17.52
CA GLY A 96 -7.59 28.51 18.23
C GLY A 96 -7.56 29.75 17.34
N ARG A 97 -6.94 30.84 17.82
CA ARG A 97 -6.82 32.09 17.05
C ARG A 97 -5.97 31.86 15.79
N LYS A 98 -6.53 32.16 14.62
CA LYS A 98 -5.80 32.14 13.34
C LYS A 98 -4.60 33.08 13.45
N LYS A 99 -3.42 32.52 13.21
CA LYS A 99 -2.16 33.25 13.13
C LYS A 99 -1.52 33.00 11.79
N THR A 100 -0.92 34.04 11.23
CA THR A 100 -0.04 33.90 10.07
C THR A 100 1.20 33.12 10.51
N LEU A 101 1.40 31.96 9.89
CA LEU A 101 2.54 31.09 10.18
C LEU A 101 3.69 31.49 9.26
N THR A 102 4.83 31.82 9.85
CA THR A 102 6.02 32.26 9.13
C THR A 102 7.22 31.39 9.47
N ILE A 103 8.11 31.20 8.51
CA ILE A 103 9.42 30.56 8.68
C ILE A 103 10.48 31.47 8.08
N GLN A 104 11.53 31.81 8.84
CA GLN A 104 12.57 32.76 8.41
C GLN A 104 12.00 34.09 7.87
N GLY A 105 10.92 34.57 8.48
CA GLY A 105 10.23 35.82 8.07
C GLY A 105 9.34 35.69 6.83
N GLN A 106 9.28 34.52 6.19
CA GLN A 106 8.45 34.27 5.01
C GLN A 106 7.16 33.54 5.38
N VAL A 107 6.02 33.92 4.77
CA VAL A 107 4.71 33.33 5.07
C VAL A 107 4.58 31.96 4.40
N ILE A 108 4.16 30.95 5.17
CA ILE A 108 3.88 29.62 4.64
C ILE A 108 2.41 29.54 4.21
N PRO A 109 2.10 29.14 2.97
CA PRO A 109 0.73 29.02 2.52
C PRO A 109 0.00 27.86 3.21
N VAL A 110 -1.29 28.05 3.47
CA VAL A 110 -2.20 26.97 3.90
C VAL A 110 -2.67 26.24 2.65
N ALA A 111 -2.42 24.94 2.56
CA ALA A 111 -2.78 24.12 1.42
C ALA A 111 -3.77 23.02 1.80
N LYS A 112 -4.70 22.72 0.90
CA LYS A 112 -5.65 21.61 1.07
C LYS A 112 -5.00 20.24 0.87
N ASN A 113 -4.03 20.16 -0.04
CA ASN A 113 -3.32 18.94 -0.39
C ASN A 113 -1.82 19.17 -0.26
N TYR A 114 -1.11 18.20 0.31
CA TYR A 114 0.35 18.23 0.42
C TYR A 114 0.94 16.85 0.13
N LYS A 115 2.04 16.82 -0.63
CA LYS A 115 2.73 15.57 -0.99
C LYS A 115 3.93 15.37 -0.06
N TYR A 116 3.87 14.32 0.75
CA TYR A 116 4.95 13.94 1.66
C TYR A 116 5.42 12.51 1.37
N LEU A 117 6.73 12.33 1.16
CA LEU A 117 7.36 11.03 0.84
C LEU A 117 6.62 10.24 -0.26
N GLY A 118 6.11 10.93 -1.28
CA GLY A 118 5.40 10.30 -2.40
C GLY A 118 3.92 10.01 -2.17
N VAL A 119 3.35 10.38 -1.01
CA VAL A 119 1.93 10.24 -0.67
C VAL A 119 1.29 11.62 -0.59
N THR A 120 0.20 11.82 -1.32
CA THR A 120 -0.59 13.07 -1.26
C THR A 120 -1.63 12.97 -0.15
N LEU A 121 -1.47 13.79 0.88
CA LEU A 121 -2.41 13.90 1.99
C LEU A 121 -3.33 15.11 1.77
N SER A 122 -4.60 14.97 2.14
CA SER A 122 -5.59 16.04 2.07
C SER A 122 -6.17 16.41 3.41
N ASP A 123 -6.62 17.66 3.55
CA ASP A 123 -7.34 18.21 4.71
C ASP A 123 -8.76 17.63 4.89
N SER A 124 -9.26 16.87 3.92
CA SER A 124 -10.61 16.33 3.93
C SER A 124 -10.78 15.19 4.94
N ARG A 125 -12.05 14.86 5.30
CA ARG A 125 -12.37 13.72 6.19
C ARG A 125 -11.77 12.40 5.69
N ASN A 126 -11.61 12.25 4.37
CA ASN A 126 -10.81 11.19 3.78
C ASN A 126 -9.47 11.74 3.32
N TYR A 127 -8.50 11.76 4.23
CA TYR A 127 -7.14 12.29 4.00
C TYR A 127 -6.38 11.65 2.81
N LEU A 128 -6.87 10.55 2.23
CA LEU A 128 -6.28 9.88 1.07
C LEU A 128 -7.03 10.10 -0.25
N ASN A 129 -8.10 10.89 -0.29
CA ASN A 129 -8.90 11.08 -1.50
C ASN A 129 -8.06 11.42 -2.76
N ALA A 130 -7.15 12.39 -2.66
CA ALA A 130 -6.27 12.81 -3.75
C ALA A 130 -5.25 11.71 -4.11
N GLN A 131 -4.79 10.95 -3.12
CA GLN A 131 -3.91 9.81 -3.34
C GLN A 131 -4.64 8.66 -4.06
N GLU A 132 -5.90 8.39 -3.73
CA GLU A 132 -6.70 7.37 -4.42
C GLU A 132 -6.89 7.72 -5.89
N GLU A 133 -7.14 9.00 -6.20
CA GLU A 133 -7.19 9.47 -7.58
C GLU A 133 -5.86 9.30 -8.31
N ALA A 134 -4.74 9.65 -7.65
CA ALA A 134 -3.40 9.44 -8.20
C ALA A 134 -3.11 7.95 -8.48
N TRP A 135 -3.55 7.04 -7.60
CA TRP A 135 -3.40 5.60 -7.82
C TRP A 135 -4.28 5.09 -8.97
N MET A 136 -5.52 5.58 -9.11
CA MET A 136 -6.38 5.22 -10.26
C MET A 136 -5.74 5.64 -11.58
N LYS A 137 -5.26 6.88 -11.68
CA LYS A 137 -4.53 7.38 -12.86
C LYS A 137 -3.24 6.59 -13.08
N GLY A 138 -2.51 6.27 -12.00
CA GLY A 138 -1.29 5.48 -12.03
C GLY A 138 -1.49 4.07 -12.58
N ALA A 139 -2.59 3.41 -12.23
CA ALA A 139 -2.91 2.06 -12.72
C ALA A 139 -3.20 2.04 -14.22
N THR A 140 -3.99 3.02 -14.69
CA THR A 140 -4.28 3.21 -16.11
C THR A 140 -3.01 3.53 -16.90
N SER A 141 -2.19 4.47 -16.39
CA SER A 141 -0.90 4.82 -17.00
C SER A 141 0.05 3.61 -17.08
N ALA A 142 0.14 2.81 -16.01
CA ALA A 142 0.98 1.61 -16.01
C ALA A 142 0.50 0.56 -17.03
N LEU A 143 -0.81 0.41 -17.20
CA LEU A 143 -1.41 -0.48 -18.19
C LEU A 143 -1.10 -0.01 -19.62
N HIS A 144 -1.23 1.29 -19.92
CA HIS A 144 -0.87 1.85 -21.22
C HIS A 144 0.62 1.70 -21.54
N ALA A 145 1.49 1.98 -20.55
CA ALA A 145 2.92 1.78 -20.70
C ALA A 145 3.25 0.30 -21.00
N MET A 146 2.61 -0.63 -20.28
CA MET A 146 2.78 -2.07 -20.53
C MET A 146 2.34 -2.44 -21.95
N HIS A 147 1.18 -1.95 -22.41
CA HIS A 147 0.70 -2.21 -23.76
C HIS A 147 1.71 -1.74 -24.80
N ALA A 148 2.17 -0.49 -24.71
CA ALA A 148 3.11 0.11 -25.64
C ALA A 148 4.44 -0.64 -25.71
N THR A 149 5.02 -1.03 -24.57
CA THR A 149 6.30 -1.75 -24.55
C THR A 149 6.16 -3.19 -25.04
N SER A 150 5.08 -3.88 -24.67
CA SER A 150 4.89 -5.30 -25.01
C SER A 150 4.65 -5.57 -26.50
N LEU A 151 4.25 -4.56 -27.28
CA LEU A 151 4.06 -4.67 -28.74
C LEU A 151 5.36 -5.00 -29.48
N TRP A 152 6.50 -4.52 -28.97
CA TRP A 152 7.81 -4.68 -29.59
C TRP A 152 8.59 -5.88 -29.04
N GLY A 153 7.94 -6.69 -28.20
CA GLY A 153 8.57 -7.80 -27.50
C GLY A 153 8.48 -9.14 -28.24
N PHE A 154 9.57 -9.91 -28.27
CA PHE A 154 9.61 -11.26 -28.86
C PHE A 154 8.57 -12.21 -28.24
N ASN A 155 8.35 -12.15 -26.92
CA ASN A 155 7.28 -12.85 -26.22
C ASN A 155 6.48 -11.87 -25.35
N ARG A 156 5.30 -11.48 -25.82
CA ARG A 156 4.37 -10.52 -25.21
C ARG A 156 3.85 -11.07 -23.91
N PHE A 157 3.54 -12.36 -23.84
CA PHE A 157 3.08 -12.97 -22.60
C PHE A 157 4.13 -12.81 -21.50
N GLU A 158 5.37 -13.23 -21.75
CA GLU A 158 6.46 -13.15 -20.79
C GLU A 158 6.85 -11.70 -20.47
N ILE A 159 6.96 -10.84 -21.48
CA ILE A 159 7.34 -9.43 -21.30
C ILE A 159 6.26 -8.67 -20.54
N SER A 160 4.97 -8.80 -20.91
CA SER A 160 3.88 -8.20 -20.13
C SER A 160 3.86 -8.74 -18.70
N ARG A 161 4.16 -10.03 -18.51
CA ARG A 161 4.21 -10.66 -17.19
C ARG A 161 5.28 -10.12 -16.29
N VAL A 162 6.49 -9.99 -16.80
CA VAL A 162 7.63 -9.43 -16.08
C VAL A 162 7.44 -7.94 -15.87
N GLN A 163 7.05 -7.19 -16.90
CA GLN A 163 6.87 -5.74 -16.83
C GLN A 163 5.80 -5.35 -15.81
N TRP A 164 4.61 -5.96 -15.84
CA TRP A 164 3.57 -5.65 -14.86
C TRP A 164 4.05 -5.89 -13.42
N LYS A 165 4.72 -7.03 -13.20
CA LYS A 165 5.24 -7.40 -11.88
C LYS A 165 6.40 -6.51 -11.42
N ALA A 166 7.25 -6.05 -12.34
CA ALA A 166 8.47 -5.30 -12.04
C ALA A 166 8.23 -3.78 -11.96
N THR A 167 7.28 -3.23 -12.70
CA THR A 167 7.07 -1.78 -12.79
C THR A 167 5.73 -1.33 -12.21
N ALA A 168 4.62 -1.94 -12.63
CA ALA A 168 3.29 -1.54 -12.21
C ALA A 168 3.04 -1.88 -10.74
N VAL A 169 3.33 -3.12 -10.33
CA VAL A 169 3.10 -3.58 -8.95
C VAL A 169 3.84 -2.71 -7.93
N PRO A 170 5.17 -2.48 -8.00
CA PRO A 170 5.88 -1.66 -7.01
C PRO A 170 5.34 -0.22 -6.92
N LYS A 171 5.00 0.40 -8.06
CA LYS A 171 4.43 1.75 -8.12
C LYS A 171 3.07 1.83 -7.42
N LEU A 172 2.21 0.82 -7.61
CA LEU A 172 0.85 0.78 -7.04
C LEU A 172 0.82 0.29 -5.59
N THR A 173 1.83 -0.47 -5.16
CA THR A 173 1.97 -0.97 -3.78
C THR A 173 2.92 -0.14 -2.92
N TYR A 174 3.29 1.07 -3.36
CA TYR A 174 4.05 1.98 -2.50
C TYR A 174 3.25 2.36 -1.25
N ALA A 175 3.92 2.43 -0.09
CA ALA A 175 3.33 2.73 1.23
C ALA A 175 2.17 1.79 1.67
N ASN A 176 2.08 0.59 1.07
CA ASN A 176 1.01 -0.37 1.32
C ASN A 176 0.96 -0.89 2.77
N SER A 177 2.06 -0.87 3.51
CA SER A 177 2.08 -1.30 4.92
C SER A 177 1.26 -0.40 5.84
N VAL A 178 1.08 0.88 5.50
CA VAL A 178 0.46 1.89 6.36
C VAL A 178 -0.83 2.48 5.79
N LEU A 179 -0.94 2.60 4.47
CA LEU A 179 -2.12 3.20 3.82
C LEU A 179 -3.23 2.18 3.59
N VAL A 180 -4.48 2.58 3.76
CA VAL A 180 -5.66 1.74 3.50
C VAL A 180 -6.36 2.22 2.25
N ARG A 181 -6.57 1.31 1.29
CA ARG A 181 -7.28 1.58 0.05
C ARG A 181 -8.78 1.34 0.21
N SER A 182 -9.59 2.25 -0.32
CA SER A 182 -11.04 2.02 -0.45
C SER A 182 -11.35 0.76 -1.24
N ALA A 183 -12.53 0.18 -1.01
CA ALA A 183 -12.99 -0.99 -1.74
C ALA A 183 -13.06 -0.74 -3.26
N ASN A 184 -13.50 0.47 -3.65
CA ASN A 184 -13.58 0.88 -5.05
C ASN A 184 -12.20 0.95 -5.72
N LEU A 185 -11.19 1.49 -5.01
CA LEU A 185 -9.83 1.51 -5.52
C LEU A 185 -9.27 0.08 -5.66
N ARG A 186 -9.48 -0.79 -4.65
CA ARG A 186 -9.04 -2.20 -4.71
C ARG A 186 -9.61 -2.91 -5.94
N ASP A 187 -10.91 -2.78 -6.19
CA ASP A 187 -11.55 -3.36 -7.37
C ASP A 187 -11.00 -2.77 -8.69
N THR A 188 -10.73 -1.47 -8.73
CA THR A 188 -10.13 -0.82 -9.90
C THR A 188 -8.73 -1.38 -10.20
N LEU A 189 -7.90 -1.58 -9.17
CA LEU A 189 -6.56 -2.16 -9.31
C LEU A 189 -6.62 -3.63 -9.77
N ASP A 190 -7.52 -4.43 -9.19
CA ASP A 190 -7.70 -5.83 -9.60
C ASP A 190 -8.25 -5.93 -11.03
N ARG A 191 -9.15 -5.02 -11.44
CA ARG A 191 -9.61 -4.89 -12.84
C ARG A 191 -8.46 -4.53 -13.77
N ALA A 192 -7.60 -3.58 -13.40
CA ALA A 192 -6.43 -3.23 -14.20
C ALA A 192 -5.47 -4.42 -14.34
N GLN A 193 -5.22 -5.16 -13.27
CA GLN A 193 -4.42 -6.39 -13.29
C GLN A 193 -5.03 -7.44 -14.22
N ARG A 194 -6.35 -7.68 -14.15
CA ARG A 194 -7.01 -8.64 -15.04
C ARG A 194 -6.96 -8.21 -16.51
N LYS A 195 -7.11 -6.91 -16.81
CA LYS A 195 -6.94 -6.38 -18.17
C LYS A 195 -5.52 -6.59 -18.68
N ALA A 196 -4.51 -6.28 -17.86
CA ALA A 196 -3.11 -6.54 -18.20
C ALA A 196 -2.86 -8.04 -18.45
N GLY A 197 -3.51 -8.90 -17.68
CA GLY A 197 -3.49 -10.34 -17.85
C GLY A 197 -4.09 -10.85 -19.17
N LYS A 198 -5.28 -10.37 -19.51
CA LYS A 198 -5.93 -10.69 -20.79
C LYS A 198 -5.11 -10.19 -21.98
N TRP A 199 -4.46 -9.04 -21.84
CA TRP A 199 -3.53 -8.52 -22.85
C TRP A 199 -2.32 -9.44 -23.04
N ALA A 200 -1.69 -9.87 -21.94
CA ALA A 200 -0.56 -10.80 -21.98
C ALA A 200 -0.93 -12.12 -22.69
N LEU A 201 -2.13 -12.64 -22.42
CA LEU A 201 -2.67 -13.86 -23.05
C LEU A 201 -3.14 -13.66 -24.51
N GLY A 202 -3.13 -12.43 -25.04
CA GLY A 202 -3.58 -12.14 -26.41
C GLY A 202 -5.09 -12.18 -26.61
N ILE A 203 -5.87 -12.06 -25.53
CA ILE A 203 -7.34 -12.16 -25.54
C ILE A 203 -8.02 -10.93 -24.90
N PRO A 204 -7.64 -9.68 -25.26
CA PRO A 204 -8.04 -8.48 -24.53
C PRO A 204 -9.55 -8.24 -24.48
N GLY A 205 -10.29 -8.59 -25.53
CA GLY A 205 -11.74 -8.41 -25.62
C GLY A 205 -12.56 -9.61 -25.11
N SER A 206 -11.92 -10.65 -24.60
CA SER A 206 -12.61 -11.89 -24.24
C SER A 206 -13.37 -11.78 -22.90
N LYS A 207 -14.52 -12.44 -22.82
CA LYS A 207 -15.34 -12.57 -21.60
C LYS A 207 -14.90 -13.76 -20.72
N VAL A 208 -13.62 -14.16 -20.80
CA VAL A 208 -13.09 -15.26 -19.97
C VAL A 208 -13.22 -14.96 -18.48
N SER A 209 -13.37 -16.01 -17.69
CA SER A 209 -13.51 -15.92 -16.24
C SER A 209 -12.24 -15.36 -15.58
N ASN A 210 -12.41 -14.65 -14.47
CA ASN A 210 -11.31 -14.03 -13.74
C ASN A 210 -10.33 -15.07 -13.17
N GLU A 211 -10.84 -16.20 -12.68
CA GLU A 211 -10.06 -17.29 -12.08
C GLU A 211 -9.16 -17.95 -13.14
N PHE A 212 -9.59 -18.02 -14.39
CA PHE A 212 -8.73 -18.48 -15.49
C PHE A 212 -7.52 -17.55 -15.67
N VAL A 213 -7.76 -16.23 -15.76
CA VAL A 213 -6.68 -15.24 -15.91
C VAL A 213 -5.72 -15.27 -14.71
N GLU A 214 -6.26 -15.33 -13.49
CA GLU A 214 -5.50 -15.42 -12.25
C GLU A 214 -4.72 -16.74 -12.11
N GLY A 215 -5.26 -17.83 -12.66
CA GLY A 215 -4.66 -19.16 -12.69
C GLY A 215 -3.55 -19.29 -13.73
N GLU A 216 -3.65 -18.62 -14.88
CA GLU A 216 -2.60 -18.64 -15.90
C GLU A 216 -1.42 -17.74 -15.53
N LEU A 217 -1.67 -16.53 -15.02
CA LEU A 217 -0.60 -15.58 -14.71
C LEU A 217 0.12 -15.89 -13.40
N GLY A 218 -0.57 -16.47 -12.43
CA GLY A 218 -0.02 -16.74 -11.10
C GLY A 218 0.35 -15.47 -10.31
N TRP A 219 -0.18 -14.30 -10.67
CA TRP A 219 0.05 -13.08 -9.91
C TRP A 219 -0.77 -13.07 -8.62
N SER A 220 -0.16 -12.75 -7.49
CA SER A 220 -0.93 -12.45 -6.28
C SER A 220 -1.95 -11.34 -6.55
N SER A 221 -3.06 -11.31 -5.80
CA SER A 221 -3.97 -10.16 -5.80
C SER A 221 -3.32 -8.95 -5.12
N PHE A 222 -3.85 -7.75 -5.36
CA PHE A 222 -3.38 -6.58 -4.61
C PHE A 222 -3.68 -6.70 -3.12
N GLU A 223 -4.81 -7.32 -2.75
CA GLU A 223 -5.17 -7.55 -1.35
C GLU A 223 -4.19 -8.52 -0.66
N ALA A 224 -3.76 -9.60 -1.32
CA ALA A 224 -2.78 -10.52 -0.75
C ALA A 224 -1.42 -9.83 -0.49
N ARG A 225 -1.02 -8.89 -1.37
CA ARG A 225 0.18 -8.07 -1.16
C ARG A 225 0.00 -7.07 -0.03
N ASP A 226 -1.20 -6.52 0.13
CA ASP A 226 -1.58 -5.66 1.24
C ASP A 226 -1.50 -6.39 2.58
N ALA A 227 -2.11 -7.58 2.68
CA ALA A 227 -2.01 -8.45 3.85
C ALA A 227 -0.55 -8.73 4.23
N GLN A 228 0.28 -9.15 3.27
CA GLN A 228 1.70 -9.39 3.53
C GLN A 228 2.43 -8.13 4.04
N SER A 229 2.13 -6.96 3.48
CA SER A 229 2.83 -5.72 3.85
C SER A 229 2.41 -5.23 5.24
N LYS A 230 1.10 -5.25 5.53
CA LYS A 230 0.54 -4.80 6.81
C LYS A 230 0.89 -5.71 7.97
N LEU A 231 0.70 -7.03 7.81
CA LEU A 231 0.99 -8.00 8.87
C LEU A 231 2.46 -7.93 9.29
N ARG A 232 3.38 -7.88 8.31
CA ARG A 232 4.82 -7.75 8.59
C ARG A 232 5.16 -6.44 9.29
N TYR A 233 4.55 -5.34 8.87
CA TYR A 233 4.81 -4.03 9.46
C TYR A 233 4.31 -3.94 10.89
N PHE A 234 3.04 -4.26 11.14
CA PHE A 234 2.46 -4.16 12.49
C PHE A 234 3.08 -5.16 13.46
N GLU A 235 3.43 -6.37 13.01
CA GLU A 235 4.15 -7.31 13.87
C GLU A 235 5.54 -6.79 14.25
N ARG A 236 6.27 -6.22 13.29
CA ARG A 236 7.56 -5.57 13.56
C ARG A 236 7.42 -4.43 14.56
N VAL A 237 6.38 -3.60 14.42
CA VAL A 237 6.11 -2.50 15.36
C VAL A 237 5.79 -3.05 16.76
N ARG A 238 5.02 -4.15 16.85
CA ARG A 238 4.72 -4.81 18.14
C ARG A 238 5.98 -5.31 18.85
N SER A 239 6.99 -5.77 18.12
CA SER A 239 8.24 -6.25 18.67
C SER A 239 9.28 -5.15 18.96
N MET A 240 9.01 -3.89 18.60
CA MET A 240 9.94 -2.80 18.91
C MET A 240 9.94 -2.49 20.42
N PRO A 241 11.05 -1.98 20.97
CA PRO A 241 11.09 -1.50 22.34
C PRO A 241 10.13 -0.31 22.57
N GLU A 242 9.63 -0.16 23.79
CA GLU A 242 8.62 0.85 24.17
C GLU A 242 9.09 2.29 23.99
N ASN A 243 10.40 2.54 23.98
CA ASN A 243 10.97 3.87 23.73
C ASN A 243 10.81 4.36 22.28
N ARG A 244 10.46 3.47 21.34
CA ARG A 244 10.30 3.83 19.91
C ARG A 244 8.90 4.40 19.67
N TRP A 245 8.82 5.56 19.01
CA TRP A 245 7.55 6.21 18.70
C TRP A 245 6.50 5.33 18.02
N PRO A 246 6.83 4.47 17.03
CA PRO A 246 5.83 3.59 16.42
C PRO A 246 5.15 2.65 17.43
N LYS A 247 5.92 2.10 18.37
CA LYS A 247 5.41 1.22 19.44
C LYS A 247 4.55 2.02 20.42
N ALA A 248 4.99 3.21 20.80
CA ALA A 248 4.24 4.10 21.67
C ALA A 248 2.89 4.53 21.06
N ILE A 249 2.84 4.79 19.74
CA ILE A 249 1.57 5.08 19.03
C ILE A 249 0.65 3.85 19.03
N LEU A 250 1.19 2.65 18.82
CA LEU A 250 0.41 1.42 18.95
C LEU A 250 -0.19 1.27 20.34
N ARG A 251 0.60 1.52 21.38
CA ARG A 251 0.15 1.52 22.78
C ARG A 251 -0.91 2.58 23.04
N MET A 252 -0.74 3.78 22.50
CA MET A 252 -1.74 4.84 22.59
C MET A 252 -3.07 4.42 21.95
N MET A 253 -3.06 3.75 20.80
CA MET A 253 -4.28 3.24 20.16
C MET A 253 -5.00 2.24 21.09
N GLU A 254 -4.26 1.32 21.73
CA GLU A 254 -4.80 0.37 22.71
C GLU A 254 -5.42 1.10 23.92
N LEU A 255 -4.71 2.06 24.51
CA LEU A 255 -5.15 2.80 25.71
C LEU A 255 -6.35 3.71 25.46
N THR A 256 -6.43 4.30 24.28
CA THR A 256 -7.52 5.22 23.91
C THR A 256 -8.70 4.50 23.29
N GLN A 257 -8.59 3.20 23.02
CA GLN A 257 -9.57 2.39 22.27
C GLN A 257 -9.93 3.04 20.92
N LYS A 258 -8.98 3.76 20.31
CA LYS A 258 -9.14 4.43 19.03
C LYS A 258 -8.18 3.82 18.03
N GLU A 259 -8.67 2.83 17.31
CA GLU A 259 -7.89 2.16 16.29
C GLU A 259 -7.82 2.99 15.01
N THR A 260 -6.65 2.98 14.37
CA THR A 260 -6.52 3.52 13.03
C THR A 260 -7.17 2.57 12.01
N LYS A 261 -7.62 3.12 10.88
CA LYS A 261 -8.10 2.32 9.75
C LYS A 261 -7.09 1.25 9.32
N ALA A 262 -5.79 1.57 9.41
CA ALA A 262 -4.71 0.66 9.05
C ALA A 262 -4.64 -0.56 9.99
N TYR A 263 -4.83 -0.35 11.28
CA TYR A 263 -4.87 -1.44 12.26
C TYR A 263 -6.11 -2.32 12.07
N GLN A 264 -7.29 -1.70 11.92
CA GLN A 264 -8.55 -2.40 11.63
C GLN A 264 -8.46 -3.28 10.37
N GLU A 265 -7.89 -2.72 9.29
CA GLU A 265 -7.69 -3.46 8.05
C GLU A 265 -6.67 -4.60 8.23
N THR A 266 -5.65 -4.41 9.07
CA THR A 266 -4.68 -5.47 9.38
C THR A 266 -5.34 -6.64 10.09
N GLU A 267 -6.21 -6.40 11.07
CA GLU A 267 -6.92 -7.46 11.79
C GLU A 267 -7.96 -8.15 10.89
N ARG A 268 -8.66 -7.39 10.03
CA ARG A 268 -9.53 -7.96 8.98
C ARG A 268 -8.77 -8.91 8.06
N LEU A 269 -7.58 -8.51 7.60
CA LEU A 269 -6.73 -9.32 6.73
C LEU A 269 -6.11 -10.50 7.49
N ARG A 270 -5.75 -10.33 8.78
CA ARG A 270 -5.26 -11.41 9.63
C ARG A 270 -6.29 -12.53 9.76
N ALA A 271 -7.56 -12.16 10.01
CA ALA A 271 -8.67 -13.10 10.07
C ALA A 271 -8.93 -13.76 8.72
N LYS A 272 -8.99 -12.97 7.63
CA LYS A 272 -9.28 -13.48 6.28
C LYS A 272 -8.25 -14.51 5.78
N TYR A 273 -6.97 -14.29 6.08
CA TYR A 273 -5.88 -15.19 5.67
C TYR A 273 -5.48 -16.17 6.76
N GLU A 274 -6.30 -16.32 7.81
CA GLU A 274 -6.09 -17.27 8.92
C GLU A 274 -4.66 -17.19 9.48
N CYS A 275 -4.16 -15.97 9.73
CA CYS A 275 -2.78 -15.72 10.19
C CYS A 275 -2.72 -15.41 11.71
N SER A 276 -3.73 -15.82 12.47
CA SER A 276 -3.84 -15.52 13.91
C SER A 276 -2.93 -16.40 14.78
N ASP A 277 -2.63 -17.61 14.30
CA ASP A 277 -1.72 -18.58 14.91
C ASP A 277 -0.24 -18.21 14.71
N ILE A 278 0.07 -17.45 13.66
CA ILE A 278 1.44 -17.07 13.32
C ILE A 278 1.88 -15.89 14.19
N ARG A 279 2.74 -16.18 15.16
CA ARG A 279 3.39 -15.18 16.03
C ARG A 279 4.87 -15.04 15.71
N LEU A 280 5.41 -13.86 15.96
CA LEU A 280 6.84 -13.62 15.87
C LEU A 280 7.58 -14.41 16.96
N GLN A 281 8.59 -15.15 16.54
CA GLN A 281 9.48 -15.90 17.43
C GLN A 281 10.74 -15.08 17.71
N PHE A 282 11.38 -15.32 18.86
CA PHE A 282 12.61 -14.68 19.26
C PHE A 282 13.72 -15.73 19.39
N ASP A 283 14.97 -15.34 19.14
CA ASP A 283 16.13 -16.18 19.40
C ASP A 283 16.49 -16.20 20.91
N GLN A 284 17.49 -16.99 21.27
CA GLN A 284 18.00 -17.08 22.65
C GLN A 284 18.59 -15.74 23.16
N GLU A 285 18.92 -14.82 22.25
CA GLU A 285 19.46 -13.49 22.53
C GLU A 285 18.35 -12.41 22.56
N GLY A 286 17.07 -12.79 22.41
CA GLY A 286 15.92 -11.86 22.42
C GLY A 286 15.71 -11.09 21.12
N ARG A 287 16.40 -11.44 20.01
CA ARG A 287 16.21 -10.81 18.71
C ARG A 287 15.04 -11.44 17.95
N PRO A 288 14.22 -10.64 17.25
CA PRO A 288 13.07 -11.16 16.51
C PRO A 288 13.49 -11.92 15.25
N LEU A 289 13.03 -13.17 15.12
CA LEU A 289 13.22 -14.03 13.94
C LEU A 289 12.28 -13.61 12.78
N SER A 290 12.46 -12.36 12.34
CA SER A 290 11.60 -11.69 11.35
C SER A 290 11.59 -12.41 9.99
N ASN A 291 12.69 -13.04 9.60
CA ASN A 291 12.77 -13.75 8.32
C ASN A 291 11.88 -15.00 8.29
N ILE A 292 11.88 -15.77 9.39
CA ILE A 292 11.04 -16.98 9.52
C ILE A 292 9.57 -16.57 9.54
N PHE A 293 9.22 -15.54 10.33
CA PHE A 293 7.88 -14.99 10.37
C PHE A 293 7.42 -14.50 8.99
N ASN A 294 8.24 -13.71 8.30
CA ASN A 294 7.93 -13.18 6.97
C ASN A 294 7.69 -14.28 5.93
N LYS A 295 8.46 -15.38 6.02
CA LYS A 295 8.32 -16.57 5.19
C LYS A 295 7.00 -17.30 5.49
N LYS A 296 6.72 -17.61 6.75
CA LYS A 296 5.46 -18.25 7.18
C LYS A 296 4.22 -17.47 6.75
N ILE A 297 4.22 -16.14 6.95
CA ILE A 297 3.12 -15.26 6.50
C ILE A 297 2.96 -15.30 4.98
N LYS A 298 4.06 -15.29 4.23
CA LYS A 298 4.03 -15.35 2.76
C LYS A 298 3.43 -16.67 2.27
N GLU A 299 3.83 -17.77 2.89
CA GLU A 299 3.38 -19.12 2.57
C GLU A 299 1.89 -19.28 2.90
N ARG A 300 1.46 -18.95 4.12
CA ARG A 300 0.04 -19.01 4.51
C ARG A 300 -0.86 -18.19 3.60
N ILE A 301 -0.50 -16.92 3.32
CA ILE A 301 -1.30 -16.08 2.41
C ILE A 301 -1.37 -16.67 1.00
N ARG A 302 -0.27 -17.27 0.53
CA ARG A 302 -0.25 -17.93 -0.78
C ARG A 302 -1.16 -19.15 -0.81
N GLU A 303 -1.09 -20.00 0.21
CA GLU A 303 -1.91 -21.22 0.35
C GLU A 303 -3.39 -20.87 0.42
N THR A 304 -3.79 -19.94 1.29
CA THR A 304 -5.19 -19.48 1.37
C THR A 304 -5.65 -18.89 0.04
N GLN A 305 -4.80 -18.11 -0.63
CA GLN A 305 -5.16 -17.56 -1.94
C GLN A 305 -5.28 -18.63 -3.03
N GLU A 306 -4.45 -19.66 -3.01
CA GLU A 306 -4.54 -20.81 -3.92
C GLU A 306 -5.79 -21.64 -3.65
N ALA A 307 -6.15 -21.86 -2.39
CA ALA A 307 -7.40 -22.52 -1.98
C ALA A 307 -8.64 -21.74 -2.44
N MET A 308 -8.73 -20.45 -2.10
CA MET A 308 -9.83 -19.57 -2.53
C MET A 308 -9.97 -19.54 -4.07
N TRP A 309 -8.86 -19.50 -4.80
CA TRP A 309 -8.88 -19.55 -6.26
C TRP A 309 -9.45 -20.89 -6.77
N ARG A 310 -9.04 -22.01 -6.17
CA ARG A 310 -9.49 -23.34 -6.55
C ARG A 310 -10.98 -23.52 -6.29
N ASP A 311 -11.48 -23.08 -5.15
CA ASP A 311 -12.90 -23.16 -4.81
C ASP A 311 -13.74 -22.33 -5.78
N ASN A 312 -13.34 -21.07 -6.03
CA ASN A 312 -14.02 -20.20 -6.99
C ASN A 312 -13.97 -20.74 -8.43
N MET A 313 -12.90 -21.45 -8.79
CA MET A 313 -12.77 -22.12 -10.10
C MET A 313 -13.73 -23.31 -10.22
N LEU A 314 -13.85 -24.14 -9.17
CA LEU A 314 -14.71 -25.32 -9.15
C LEU A 314 -16.21 -24.97 -9.16
N LEU A 315 -16.59 -23.83 -8.58
CA LEU A 315 -17.96 -23.33 -8.61
C LEU A 315 -18.44 -22.95 -10.02
N LYS A 316 -17.54 -22.74 -10.98
CA LYS A 316 -17.87 -22.26 -12.32
C LYS A 316 -17.96 -23.40 -13.33
N THR A 317 -19.16 -23.62 -13.86
CA THR A 317 -19.42 -24.63 -14.90
C THR A 317 -18.58 -24.41 -16.17
N SER A 318 -18.30 -23.15 -16.51
CA SER A 318 -17.46 -22.79 -17.65
C SER A 318 -16.00 -23.24 -17.51
N LEU A 319 -15.50 -23.47 -16.28
CA LEU A 319 -14.11 -23.84 -16.02
C LEU A 319 -13.92 -25.32 -15.68
N THR A 320 -14.93 -26.17 -15.84
CA THR A 320 -14.87 -27.60 -15.50
C THR A 320 -13.68 -28.33 -16.15
N THR A 321 -13.46 -28.13 -17.46
CA THR A 321 -12.31 -28.70 -18.17
C THR A 321 -10.98 -28.14 -17.67
N TYR A 322 -10.93 -26.83 -17.41
CA TYR A 322 -9.74 -26.16 -16.88
C TYR A 322 -9.37 -26.69 -15.48
N ALA A 323 -10.36 -26.88 -14.62
CA ALA A 323 -10.20 -27.37 -13.26
C ALA A 323 -9.70 -28.82 -13.19
N LYS A 324 -10.03 -29.66 -14.17
CA LYS A 324 -9.49 -31.03 -14.28
C LYS A 324 -7.98 -31.05 -14.49
N GLY A 325 -7.47 -30.15 -15.32
CA GLY A 325 -6.05 -30.09 -15.69
C GLY A 325 -5.19 -29.20 -14.79
N LYS A 326 -5.74 -28.07 -14.31
CA LYS A 326 -4.97 -27.06 -13.57
C LYS A 326 -5.10 -27.25 -12.06
N LYS A 327 -3.98 -27.62 -11.41
CA LYS A 327 -3.93 -27.80 -9.94
C LYS A 327 -3.34 -26.62 -9.18
N THR A 328 -2.42 -25.88 -9.79
CA THR A 328 -1.69 -24.75 -9.18
C THR A 328 -1.75 -23.51 -10.05
N ARG A 329 -1.53 -22.34 -9.46
CA ARG A 329 -1.52 -21.05 -10.16
C ARG A 329 -0.18 -20.79 -10.83
N GLY A 330 -0.23 -20.14 -11.99
CA GLY A 330 0.92 -19.87 -12.86
C GLY A 330 1.09 -20.90 -13.96
N VAL A 331 1.85 -20.56 -15.00
CA VAL A 331 2.22 -21.45 -16.10
C VAL A 331 3.72 -21.68 -16.12
N THR A 332 4.12 -22.85 -16.61
CA THR A 332 5.51 -23.13 -17.01
C THR A 332 5.91 -22.17 -18.13
N SER A 333 7.20 -21.79 -18.13
CA SER A 333 7.75 -20.89 -19.15
C SER A 333 7.50 -21.45 -20.55
N PHE A 334 7.29 -20.55 -21.53
CA PHE A 334 7.05 -20.88 -22.95
C PHE A 334 5.70 -21.54 -23.31
N THR A 335 4.70 -21.50 -22.42
CA THR A 335 3.34 -21.99 -22.75
C THR A 335 2.65 -21.14 -23.85
N TYR A 336 3.02 -19.85 -23.95
CA TYR A 336 2.44 -18.89 -24.89
C TYR A 336 3.56 -18.22 -25.70
N ASP A 337 3.40 -18.19 -27.02
CA ASP A 337 4.41 -17.80 -28.03
C ASP A 337 3.96 -16.62 -28.91
N ASN A 338 3.00 -15.81 -28.43
CA ASN A 338 2.37 -14.68 -29.14
C ASN A 338 1.59 -15.00 -30.42
N SER A 339 1.61 -16.25 -30.90
CA SER A 339 0.91 -16.62 -32.12
C SER A 339 -0.62 -16.52 -31.95
N LYS A 340 -1.33 -16.51 -33.08
CA LYS A 340 -2.79 -16.74 -33.08
C LYS A 340 -3.14 -18.08 -32.43
N GLY A 341 -2.28 -19.09 -32.60
CA GLY A 341 -2.41 -20.41 -31.96
C GLY A 341 -2.41 -20.31 -30.43
N SER A 342 -1.50 -19.52 -29.85
CA SER A 342 -1.46 -19.28 -28.40
C SER A 342 -2.72 -18.61 -27.86
N ALA A 343 -3.27 -17.63 -28.58
CA ALA A 343 -4.52 -16.97 -28.20
C ALA A 343 -5.70 -17.95 -28.28
N LEU A 344 -5.77 -18.78 -29.33
CA LEU A 344 -6.77 -19.84 -29.45
C LEU A 344 -6.62 -20.90 -28.37
N LEU A 345 -5.39 -21.30 -28.02
CA LEU A 345 -5.10 -22.21 -26.92
C LEU A 345 -5.59 -21.64 -25.59
N ALA A 346 -5.33 -20.36 -25.31
CA ALA A 346 -5.85 -19.70 -24.11
C ALA A 346 -7.39 -19.72 -24.07
N LEU A 347 -8.06 -19.43 -25.18
CA LEU A 347 -9.52 -19.50 -25.29
C LEU A 347 -10.04 -20.94 -25.13
N ALA A 348 -9.39 -21.94 -25.72
CA ALA A 348 -9.74 -23.35 -25.58
C ALA A 348 -9.61 -23.81 -24.12
N ARG A 349 -8.51 -23.46 -23.45
CA ARG A 349 -8.30 -23.75 -22.02
C ARG A 349 -9.34 -23.06 -21.13
N ALA A 350 -9.79 -21.87 -21.51
CA ALA A 350 -10.87 -21.16 -20.84
C ALA A 350 -12.28 -21.65 -21.23
N ASN A 351 -12.39 -22.69 -22.06
CA ASN A 351 -13.64 -23.20 -22.64
C ASN A 351 -14.47 -22.16 -23.40
N MET A 352 -13.81 -21.20 -24.04
CA MET A 352 -14.38 -20.05 -24.75
C MET A 352 -13.86 -19.98 -26.20
N LEU A 353 -13.46 -21.11 -26.78
CA LEU A 353 -13.00 -21.15 -28.16
C LEU A 353 -14.17 -20.79 -29.09
N PRO A 354 -14.02 -19.83 -30.02
CA PRO A 354 -15.09 -19.39 -30.90
C PRO A 354 -15.34 -20.45 -31.99
N THR A 355 -16.03 -21.52 -31.63
CA THR A 355 -16.50 -22.54 -32.57
C THR A 355 -17.89 -22.18 -33.12
N ARG A 356 -18.31 -22.79 -34.23
CA ARG A 356 -19.67 -22.61 -34.77
C ARG A 356 -20.74 -22.96 -33.73
N ALA A 357 -20.49 -23.97 -32.89
CA ALA A 357 -21.37 -24.35 -31.78
C ALA A 357 -21.47 -23.29 -30.67
N HIS A 358 -20.42 -22.49 -30.43
CA HIS A 358 -20.42 -21.41 -29.44
C HIS A 358 -21.19 -20.15 -29.93
N LYS A 359 -21.37 -19.98 -31.25
CA LYS A 359 -22.20 -18.91 -31.83
C LYS A 359 -23.69 -19.25 -31.89
N MET A 360 -24.06 -20.51 -31.68
CA MET A 360 -25.46 -20.96 -31.64
C MET A 360 -26.02 -20.71 -30.24
N TYR A 361 -27.07 -19.89 -30.16
CA TYR A 361 -27.89 -19.77 -28.95
C TYR A 361 -28.51 -21.13 -28.60
N PRO A 362 -28.74 -21.44 -27.31
CA PRO A 362 -29.43 -22.67 -26.94
C PRO A 362 -30.87 -22.58 -27.47
N GLY A 363 -31.12 -23.24 -28.61
CA GLY A 363 -32.43 -23.22 -29.28
C GLY A 363 -32.39 -23.20 -30.82
N THR A 364 -31.25 -22.96 -31.46
CA THR A 364 -31.16 -23.10 -32.93
C THR A 364 -30.70 -24.49 -33.34
N ASP A 365 -31.51 -25.08 -34.22
CA ASP A 365 -31.48 -26.48 -34.65
C ASP A 365 -30.11 -26.92 -35.20
N LYS A 366 -29.73 -28.17 -34.92
CA LYS A 366 -28.41 -28.75 -35.20
C LYS A 366 -28.22 -29.18 -36.65
N THR A 367 -29.17 -28.88 -37.52
CA THR A 367 -29.18 -29.36 -38.90
C THR A 367 -29.53 -28.25 -39.87
N CYS A 368 -28.52 -27.60 -40.45
CA CYS A 368 -28.44 -27.51 -41.91
C CYS A 368 -27.08 -26.95 -42.40
N PRO A 369 -26.52 -27.50 -43.50
CA PRO A 369 -25.32 -27.00 -44.14
C PRO A 369 -25.65 -25.96 -45.22
N ARG A 370 -24.91 -24.86 -45.25
CA ARG A 370 -24.23 -24.29 -46.43
C ARG A 370 -23.32 -23.15 -46.01
#